data_AF-A0A0D3K7J2-F1
#
_entry.id   AF-A0A0D3K7J2-F1
#
_cell.length_a   1.000
_cell.length_b   1.000
_cell.length_c   1.000
_cell.angle_alpha   90.00
_cell.angle_beta   90.00
_cell.angle_gamma   90.00
#
_symmetry.space_group_name_H-M   'P 1'
#
loop_
_entity.id
_entity.type
_entity.pdbx_description
1 polymer ?
#
loop_
_entity_poly.entity_id
_entity_poly.type
_entity_poly.pdbx_seq_one_letter_code
_entity_poly.pdbx_strand_id
1 'polypeptide(L)'
;MDINHDGTITMAEIKDMCRKHDIDIMADVICKYLDDDGSGKINFDEFCAHYDMIQMARKSARLKQWHRTYGLGVAGNVAGHMEQAGEADKKEEGVDDKTTPPEGQKTPAAIFTFYAPHPHSVDESADEVLHRLEAFPVATAVIEYPKAGGHVQVEPEMGMYADIVYSADGSKVERLVPRKVAAFNDCSIRKLDGADKLSMKKNWGSSSKGISIRSFPITSLDPGTLVDQLVLTSYIKSGPNHVNDAITTPKGAIVKYSEDAPARNYMLFGPALLDWIVDRINFQEDTDKWEPVFPVMKKSEYPTSIWVALGAGEYTEWGQKNFLQPGDESLVIIYDEKKYPNGPSELEVAALMDEYPAPDGIIAVHQTFV
;
A
#
# COMPACT_ATOMS: atom_id res chain seq x y z
N MET A 1 5.21 14.25 15.27
CA MET A 1 6.61 14.76 15.18
C MET A 1 7.11 15.24 16.53
N ASP A 2 6.32 16.00 17.29
CA ASP A 2 6.57 16.30 18.71
C ASP A 2 6.14 15.08 19.55
N ILE A 3 7.07 14.15 19.80
CA ILE A 3 6.78 12.87 20.48
C ILE A 3 6.64 13.08 21.99
N ASN A 4 7.34 14.07 22.54
CA ASN A 4 7.30 14.38 23.97
C ASN A 4 6.25 15.43 24.35
N HIS A 5 5.51 15.95 23.36
CA HIS A 5 4.47 16.97 23.50
C HIS A 5 4.98 18.25 24.18
N ASP A 6 6.24 18.63 23.94
CA ASP A 6 6.87 19.80 24.54
C ASP A 6 6.68 21.09 23.72
N GLY A 7 6.00 21.00 22.57
CA GLY A 7 5.73 22.12 21.67
C GLY A 7 6.92 22.47 20.77
N THR A 8 7.99 21.69 20.79
CA THR A 8 9.17 21.83 19.94
C THR A 8 9.52 20.50 19.28
N ILE A 9 10.19 20.55 18.14
CA ILE A 9 10.70 19.36 17.44
C ILE A 9 12.22 19.41 17.52
N THR A 10 12.80 18.41 18.18
CA THR A 10 14.25 18.29 18.31
C THR A 10 14.90 17.81 17.01
N MET A 11 16.19 18.11 16.87
CA MET A 11 17.05 17.54 15.83
C MET A 11 16.94 16.02 15.68
N ALA A 12 16.78 15.32 16.82
CA ALA A 12 16.62 13.86 16.83
C ALA A 12 15.26 13.44 16.25
N GLU A 13 14.18 14.16 16.56
CA GLU A 13 12.84 13.90 16.04
C GLU A 13 12.74 14.19 14.53
N ILE A 14 13.41 15.23 14.03
CA ILE A 14 13.49 15.48 12.58
C ILE A 14 14.27 14.37 11.89
N LYS A 15 15.41 13.95 12.45
CA LYS A 15 16.20 12.85 11.90
C LYS A 15 15.43 11.54 11.94
N ASP A 16 14.64 11.32 12.97
CA ASP A 16 13.73 10.19 13.04
C ASP A 16 12.65 10.26 11.97
N MET A 17 11.99 11.41 11.81
CA MET A 17 11.05 11.68 10.72
C MET A 17 11.70 11.44 9.35
N CYS A 18 12.92 11.94 9.12
CA CYS A 18 13.59 11.80 7.84
C CYS A 18 13.94 10.35 7.54
N ARG A 19 14.37 9.58 8.55
CA ARG A 19 14.51 8.12 8.45
C ARG A 19 13.17 7.44 8.18
N LYS A 20 12.09 7.89 8.84
CA LYS A 20 10.70 7.47 8.61
C LYS A 20 10.17 7.91 7.24
N HIS A 21 10.86 8.71 6.44
CA HIS A 21 10.41 9.05 5.08
C HIS A 21 11.44 8.68 3.99
N ASP A 22 12.46 7.88 4.34
CA ASP A 22 13.58 7.53 3.44
C ASP A 22 14.26 8.76 2.81
N ILE A 23 14.32 9.84 3.60
CA ILE A 23 15.01 11.11 3.31
C ILE A 23 16.10 11.39 4.35
N ASP A 24 16.69 10.34 4.93
CA ASP A 24 17.80 10.43 5.86
C ASP A 24 18.94 11.33 5.35
N ILE A 25 19.24 11.25 4.05
CA ILE A 25 20.23 12.11 3.38
C ILE A 25 19.87 13.60 3.40
N MET A 26 18.58 13.93 3.54
CA MET A 26 18.10 15.31 3.62
C MET A 26 17.92 15.77 5.06
N ALA A 27 18.06 14.90 6.05
CA ALA A 27 17.79 15.23 7.44
C ALA A 27 18.63 16.42 7.91
N ASP A 28 19.94 16.37 7.71
CA ASP A 28 20.83 17.47 8.10
C ASP A 28 20.54 18.77 7.34
N VAL A 29 20.03 18.68 6.10
CA VAL A 29 19.62 19.86 5.31
C VAL A 29 18.33 20.44 5.89
N ILE A 30 17.30 19.62 6.05
CA ILE A 30 16.00 20.00 6.61
C ILE A 30 16.19 20.65 7.99
N CYS A 31 16.98 20.02 8.84
CA CYS A 31 17.32 20.50 10.16
C CYS A 31 18.00 21.88 10.15
N LYS A 32 18.96 22.09 9.25
CA LYS A 32 19.69 23.37 9.15
C LYS A 32 18.79 24.51 8.67
N TYR A 33 17.80 24.21 7.85
CA TYR A 33 16.92 25.22 7.27
C TYR A 33 15.68 25.50 8.12
N LEU A 34 15.26 24.56 8.97
CA LEU A 34 14.14 24.76 9.88
C LEU A 34 14.55 25.46 11.19
N ASP A 35 15.81 25.38 11.59
CA ASP A 35 16.36 25.99 12.81
C ASP A 35 16.88 27.41 12.51
N ASP A 36 15.97 28.35 12.25
CA ASP A 36 16.29 29.73 11.86
C ASP A 36 17.04 30.48 12.97
N ASP A 37 16.68 30.21 14.23
CA ASP A 37 17.29 30.84 15.39
C ASP A 37 18.58 30.13 15.88
N GLY A 38 18.90 28.96 15.33
CA GLY A 38 20.08 28.16 15.66
C GLY A 38 20.04 27.58 17.08
N SER A 39 18.85 27.45 17.67
CA SER A 39 18.65 26.91 19.01
C SER A 39 18.85 25.39 19.07
N GLY A 40 18.88 24.71 17.92
CA GLY A 40 18.94 23.25 17.83
C GLY A 40 17.60 22.55 18.07
N LYS A 41 16.50 23.33 18.15
CA LYS A 41 15.12 22.87 18.25
C LYS A 41 14.27 23.70 17.29
N ILE A 42 13.25 23.10 16.70
CA ILE A 42 12.30 23.80 15.83
C ILE A 42 11.02 24.06 16.61
N ASN A 43 10.61 25.32 16.72
CA ASN A 43 9.31 25.67 17.26
C ASN A 43 8.21 25.63 16.18
N PHE A 44 6.95 25.76 16.59
CA PHE A 44 5.82 25.68 15.67
C PHE A 44 5.87 26.74 14.55
N ASP A 45 6.29 27.97 14.86
CA ASP A 45 6.33 29.07 13.90
C ASP A 45 7.40 28.82 12.83
N GLU A 46 8.59 28.36 13.24
CA GLU A 46 9.67 27.94 12.33
C GLU A 46 9.25 26.77 11.44
N PHE A 47 8.57 25.77 12.02
CA PHE A 47 8.04 24.63 11.28
C PHE A 47 7.04 25.06 10.20
N CYS A 48 6.12 25.97 10.54
CA CYS A 48 5.14 26.50 9.59
C CYS A 48 5.80 27.37 8.50
N ALA A 49 6.78 28.20 8.86
CA ALA A 49 7.47 29.09 7.92
C ALA A 49 8.20 28.35 6.79
N HIS A 50 8.69 27.13 7.07
CA HIS A 50 9.48 26.33 6.14
C HIS A 50 8.79 25.01 5.72
N TYR A 51 7.49 24.91 5.94
CA TYR A 51 6.71 23.72 5.61
C TYR A 51 6.83 23.32 4.12
N ASP A 52 6.93 24.29 3.22
CA ASP A 52 7.13 24.06 1.78
C ASP A 52 8.42 23.28 1.48
N MET A 53 9.49 23.49 2.27
CA MET A 53 10.74 22.75 2.11
C MET A 53 10.58 21.29 2.54
N ILE A 54 9.85 21.03 3.63
CA ILE A 54 9.50 19.67 4.05
C ILE A 54 8.69 18.98 2.96
N GLN A 55 7.74 19.70 2.36
CA GLN A 55 6.98 19.19 1.21
C GLN A 55 7.87 18.89 0.01
N MET A 56 8.84 19.76 -0.30
CA MET A 56 9.81 19.53 -1.38
C MET A 56 10.67 18.28 -1.12
N ALA A 57 11.19 18.11 0.10
CA ALA A 57 11.99 16.94 0.47
C ALA A 57 11.17 15.64 0.35
N ARG A 58 9.92 15.64 0.83
CA ARG A 58 8.98 14.51 0.67
C ARG A 58 8.71 14.20 -0.80
N LYS A 59 8.47 15.22 -1.64
CA LYS A 59 8.30 15.07 -3.09
C LYS A 59 9.57 14.46 -3.73
N SER A 60 10.76 14.89 -3.33
CA SER A 60 12.03 14.36 -3.84
C SER A 60 12.28 12.91 -3.44
N ALA A 61 11.95 12.51 -2.21
CA ALA A 61 12.03 11.12 -1.76
C ALA A 61 11.13 10.21 -2.62
N ARG A 62 9.90 10.68 -2.82
CA ARG A 62 8.89 9.97 -3.58
C ARG A 62 9.32 9.82 -5.04
N LEU A 63 9.86 10.87 -5.65
CA LEU A 63 10.49 10.78 -6.97
C LEU A 63 11.60 9.73 -6.97
N LYS A 64 12.53 9.74 -6.02
CA LYS A 64 13.60 8.74 -5.95
C LYS A 64 13.06 7.30 -5.92
N GLN A 65 12.03 7.03 -5.14
CA GLN A 65 11.46 5.68 -5.01
C GLN A 65 10.51 5.26 -6.14
N TRP A 66 9.81 6.20 -6.78
CA TRP A 66 8.71 5.89 -7.70
C TRP A 66 8.88 6.42 -9.13
N HIS A 67 9.90 7.24 -9.43
CA HIS A 67 10.10 7.85 -10.75
C HIS A 67 10.18 6.86 -11.92
N ARG A 68 10.61 5.61 -11.67
CA ARG A 68 10.65 4.52 -12.66
C ARG A 68 10.04 3.22 -12.13
N THR A 69 9.10 3.36 -11.21
CA THR A 69 8.47 2.23 -10.50
C THR A 69 7.00 2.17 -10.86
N TYR A 70 6.59 1.08 -11.49
CA TYR A 70 5.19 0.80 -11.79
C TYR A 70 4.45 0.30 -10.54
N GLY A 71 3.14 0.48 -10.48
CA GLY A 71 2.29 0.03 -9.39
C GLY A 71 1.13 -0.85 -9.88
N LEU A 72 1.08 -2.08 -9.39
CA LEU A 72 0.14 -3.10 -9.82
C LEU A 72 -0.53 -3.80 -8.63
N GLY A 73 -1.83 -4.04 -8.68
CA GLY A 73 -2.53 -4.89 -7.71
C GLY A 73 -2.93 -6.22 -8.32
N VAL A 74 -2.96 -7.29 -7.52
CA VAL A 74 -3.47 -8.61 -7.88
C VAL A 74 -4.86 -8.80 -7.27
N ALA A 75 -5.88 -8.91 -8.11
CA ALA A 75 -7.25 -9.13 -7.67
C ALA A 75 -7.51 -10.63 -7.43
N GLY A 76 -8.05 -10.97 -6.26
CA GLY A 76 -8.54 -12.33 -5.98
C GLY A 76 -7.47 -13.39 -5.68
N ASN A 77 -6.33 -13.00 -5.10
CA ASN A 77 -5.28 -13.96 -4.73
C ASN A 77 -5.49 -14.64 -3.38
N VAL A 78 -6.54 -14.26 -2.63
CA VAL A 78 -6.94 -14.91 -1.39
C VAL A 78 -8.38 -15.38 -1.55
N ALA A 79 -8.61 -16.67 -1.28
CA ALA A 79 -9.92 -17.28 -1.47
C ALA A 79 -10.97 -16.60 -0.56
N GLY A 80 -12.18 -16.39 -1.06
CA GLY A 80 -13.26 -15.80 -0.24
C GLY A 80 -13.17 -14.29 -0.04
N HIS A 81 -12.00 -13.67 -0.22
CA HIS A 81 -11.84 -12.23 0.02
C HIS A 81 -12.68 -11.39 -0.95
N MET A 82 -12.71 -11.72 -2.24
CA MET A 82 -13.50 -10.94 -3.22
C MET A 82 -14.99 -11.00 -2.90
N GLU A 83 -15.49 -12.13 -2.39
CA GLU A 83 -16.85 -12.28 -1.92
C GLU A 83 -17.11 -11.45 -0.65
N GLN A 84 -16.18 -11.46 0.32
CA GLN A 84 -16.26 -10.62 1.52
C GLN A 84 -16.28 -9.12 1.18
N ALA A 85 -15.51 -8.73 0.18
CA ALA A 85 -15.38 -7.38 -0.33
C ALA A 85 -16.57 -6.94 -1.22
N GLY A 86 -17.46 -7.87 -1.62
CA GLY A 86 -18.55 -7.58 -2.56
C GLY A 86 -18.07 -7.28 -3.99
N GLU A 87 -16.86 -7.74 -4.36
CA GLU A 87 -16.23 -7.52 -5.68
C GLU A 87 -16.24 -8.78 -6.56
N ALA A 88 -16.77 -9.90 -6.05
CA ALA A 88 -16.99 -11.10 -6.86
C ALA A 88 -18.04 -10.83 -7.95
N ASP A 89 -17.83 -11.38 -9.15
CA ASP A 89 -18.78 -11.23 -10.24
C ASP A 89 -20.13 -11.84 -9.84
N LYS A 90 -21.22 -11.10 -10.06
CA LYS A 90 -22.56 -11.64 -9.83
C LYS A 90 -22.74 -12.83 -10.76
N LYS A 91 -22.97 -14.03 -10.23
CA LYS A 91 -23.39 -15.16 -11.05
C LYS A 91 -24.67 -14.75 -11.77
N GLU A 92 -24.60 -14.53 -13.08
CA GLU A 92 -25.80 -14.39 -13.89
C GLU A 92 -26.57 -15.70 -13.81
N GLU A 93 -27.84 -15.62 -13.39
CA GLU A 93 -28.73 -16.78 -13.42
C GLU A 93 -28.90 -17.22 -14.89
N GLY A 94 -28.29 -18.35 -15.26
CA GLY A 94 -28.53 -19.02 -16.54
C GLY A 94 -27.43 -18.94 -17.59
N VAL A 95 -26.21 -18.51 -17.25
CA VAL A 95 -25.06 -18.62 -18.17
C VAL A 95 -24.29 -19.92 -17.89
N ASP A 96 -24.21 -20.76 -18.92
CA ASP A 96 -23.46 -22.01 -18.94
C ASP A 96 -21.95 -21.69 -18.84
N ASP A 97 -21.32 -22.10 -17.75
CA ASP A 97 -19.93 -21.80 -17.39
C ASP A 97 -18.97 -22.51 -18.35
N LYS A 98 -18.62 -21.85 -19.47
CA LYS A 98 -17.59 -22.31 -20.41
C LYS A 98 -16.21 -21.73 -20.11
N THR A 99 -16.04 -21.09 -18.96
CA THR A 99 -14.76 -20.54 -18.50
C THR A 99 -14.45 -20.98 -17.08
N THR A 100 -14.92 -22.15 -16.66
CA THR A 100 -14.38 -22.81 -15.47
C THR A 100 -12.91 -23.14 -15.77
N PRO A 101 -11.94 -22.60 -15.01
CA PRO A 101 -10.58 -23.11 -15.06
C PRO A 101 -10.62 -24.61 -14.78
N PRO A 102 -9.80 -25.43 -15.45
CA PRO A 102 -9.77 -26.87 -15.20
C PRO A 102 -9.66 -27.15 -13.69
N GLU A 103 -10.42 -28.13 -13.22
CA GLU A 103 -10.50 -28.51 -11.80
C GLU A 103 -9.09 -28.62 -11.19
N GLY A 104 -8.80 -27.81 -10.17
CA GLY A 104 -7.66 -28.02 -9.27
C GLY A 104 -6.74 -26.83 -9.01
N GLN A 105 -6.79 -25.75 -9.78
CA GLN A 105 -5.97 -24.55 -9.51
C GLN A 105 -6.79 -23.27 -9.63
N LYS A 106 -7.21 -22.73 -8.49
CA LYS A 106 -7.80 -21.39 -8.44
C LYS A 106 -6.65 -20.39 -8.60
N THR A 107 -6.63 -19.67 -9.71
CA THR A 107 -5.70 -18.56 -9.96
C THR A 107 -6.35 -17.24 -9.55
N PRO A 108 -5.58 -16.15 -9.35
CA PRO A 108 -6.17 -14.84 -9.14
C PRO A 108 -7.00 -14.41 -10.37
N ALA A 109 -7.92 -13.47 -10.18
CA ALA A 109 -8.86 -13.06 -11.22
C ALA A 109 -8.19 -12.23 -12.31
N ALA A 110 -7.42 -11.21 -11.93
CA ALA A 110 -6.79 -10.26 -12.83
C ALA A 110 -5.72 -9.44 -12.11
N ILE A 111 -4.99 -8.63 -12.87
CA ILE A 111 -4.16 -7.56 -12.32
C ILE A 111 -4.75 -6.19 -12.70
N PHE A 112 -4.47 -5.15 -11.93
CA PHE A 112 -4.88 -3.79 -12.29
C PHE A 112 -3.76 -2.80 -12.00
N THR A 113 -3.68 -1.75 -12.82
CA THR A 113 -2.70 -0.68 -12.62
C THR A 113 -3.24 0.30 -11.60
N PHE A 114 -2.52 0.48 -10.49
CA PHE A 114 -2.81 1.58 -9.57
C PHE A 114 -1.89 2.79 -9.78
N TYR A 115 -0.70 2.59 -10.36
CA TYR A 115 0.23 3.68 -10.65
C TYR A 115 1.09 3.37 -11.87
N ALA A 116 1.26 4.36 -12.76
CA ALA A 116 2.21 4.31 -13.86
C ALA A 116 3.11 5.55 -13.78
N PRO A 117 4.46 5.40 -13.75
CA PRO A 117 5.36 6.53 -13.72
C PRO A 117 5.34 7.31 -15.04
N HIS A 118 5.83 8.54 -14.97
CA HIS A 118 5.76 9.45 -16.09
C HIS A 118 6.82 9.16 -17.17
N PRO A 119 6.47 9.16 -18.46
CA PRO A 119 7.47 9.18 -19.54
C PRO A 119 8.34 10.46 -19.51
N HIS A 120 9.65 10.32 -19.52
CA HIS A 120 10.59 11.45 -19.54
C HIS A 120 10.65 12.21 -20.88
N SER A 121 10.02 11.70 -21.94
CA SER A 121 10.07 12.23 -23.32
C SER A 121 8.86 13.06 -23.75
N VAL A 122 7.89 13.29 -22.87
CA VAL A 122 6.72 14.13 -23.19
C VAL A 122 6.99 15.54 -22.67
N ASP A 123 7.03 16.51 -23.59
CA ASP A 123 7.03 17.95 -23.29
C ASP A 123 5.67 18.33 -22.71
N GLU A 124 5.46 18.03 -21.44
CA GLU A 124 4.29 18.45 -20.70
C GLU A 124 4.61 19.65 -19.84
N SER A 125 3.58 20.46 -19.65
CA SER A 125 3.69 21.62 -18.77
C SER A 125 4.03 21.18 -17.35
N ALA A 126 4.77 22.02 -16.62
CA ALA A 126 5.06 21.79 -15.21
C ALA A 126 3.76 21.56 -14.39
N ASP A 127 2.65 22.18 -14.80
CA ASP A 127 1.33 22.03 -14.18
C ASP A 127 0.72 20.64 -14.40
N GLU A 128 0.90 20.01 -15.56
CA GLU A 128 0.43 18.63 -15.81
C GLU A 128 1.27 17.61 -15.02
N VAL A 129 2.58 17.86 -14.90
CA VAL A 129 3.47 17.06 -14.06
C VAL A 129 3.08 17.20 -12.58
N LEU A 130 2.81 18.41 -12.11
CA LEU A 130 2.34 18.69 -10.76
C LEU A 130 0.97 18.05 -10.50
N HIS A 131 -0.01 18.20 -11.39
CA HIS A 131 -1.36 17.64 -11.23
C HIS A 131 -1.36 16.10 -11.12
N ARG A 132 -0.48 15.41 -11.85
CA ARG A 132 -0.33 13.94 -11.74
C ARG A 132 0.46 13.51 -10.52
N LEU A 133 1.46 14.29 -10.09
CA LEU A 133 2.13 14.06 -8.82
C LEU A 133 1.20 14.32 -7.63
N GLU A 134 0.24 15.22 -7.78
CA GLU A 134 -0.90 15.48 -6.88
C GLU A 134 -2.02 14.42 -6.98
N ALA A 135 -1.87 13.40 -7.82
CA ALA A 135 -2.79 12.26 -7.94
C ALA A 135 -2.12 10.92 -7.58
N PHE A 136 -1.00 10.95 -6.86
CA PHE A 136 -0.26 9.73 -6.55
C PHE A 136 -0.85 9.00 -5.37
N PRO A 137 -1.15 7.71 -5.52
CA PRO A 137 -1.98 7.02 -4.56
C PRO A 137 -1.20 6.56 -3.32
N VAL A 138 0.12 6.40 -3.36
CA VAL A 138 0.83 5.73 -2.27
C VAL A 138 1.35 6.72 -1.22
N ALA A 139 1.01 6.48 0.04
CA ALA A 139 1.46 7.26 1.19
C ALA A 139 1.98 6.36 2.31
N THR A 140 2.66 6.95 3.29
CA THR A 140 3.27 6.20 4.41
C THR A 140 2.64 6.49 5.77
N ALA A 141 1.76 7.49 5.86
CA ALA A 141 1.24 7.99 7.15
C ALA A 141 -0.18 8.55 7.08
N VAL A 142 -0.56 9.18 5.97
CA VAL A 142 -1.89 9.80 5.85
C VAL A 142 -2.56 9.25 4.61
N ILE A 143 -3.81 8.81 4.76
CA ILE A 143 -4.71 8.51 3.65
C ILE A 143 -5.70 9.65 3.50
N GLU A 144 -5.82 10.22 2.30
CA GLU A 144 -6.91 11.17 2.04
C GLU A 144 -8.21 10.40 1.93
N TYR A 145 -9.18 10.69 2.80
CA TYR A 145 -10.47 10.04 2.78
C TYR A 145 -11.23 10.46 1.51
N PRO A 146 -11.85 9.51 0.77
CA PRO A 146 -12.50 9.84 -0.50
C PRO A 146 -13.66 10.82 -0.31
N LYS A 147 -13.75 11.79 -1.23
CA LYS A 147 -14.82 12.80 -1.25
C LYS A 147 -16.18 12.27 -1.71
N ALA A 148 -16.18 11.09 -2.33
CA ALA A 148 -17.36 10.44 -2.90
C ALA A 148 -17.31 8.93 -2.67
N GLY A 149 -18.49 8.32 -2.70
CA GLY A 149 -18.66 6.91 -2.33
C GLY A 149 -18.71 6.71 -0.82
N GLY A 150 -18.55 5.47 -0.40
CA GLY A 150 -18.52 5.11 1.01
C GLY A 150 -18.16 3.66 1.22
N HIS A 151 -18.23 3.23 2.49
CA HIS A 151 -17.79 1.89 2.90
C HIS A 151 -16.30 1.69 2.56
N VAL A 152 -15.46 2.61 3.02
CA VAL A 152 -14.00 2.53 2.82
C VAL A 152 -13.44 1.44 3.73
N GLN A 153 -12.60 0.57 3.17
CA GLN A 153 -11.96 -0.50 3.93
C GLN A 153 -10.45 -0.49 3.76
N VAL A 154 -9.77 -0.87 4.84
CA VAL A 154 -8.38 -1.33 4.79
C VAL A 154 -8.35 -2.60 3.94
N GLU A 155 -7.35 -2.71 3.07
CA GLU A 155 -7.03 -3.96 2.40
C GLU A 155 -5.57 -4.26 2.72
N PRO A 156 -5.31 -4.98 3.82
CA PRO A 156 -3.95 -5.29 4.20
C PRO A 156 -3.38 -6.24 3.16
N GLU A 157 -2.21 -5.92 2.62
CA GLU A 157 -1.55 -6.73 1.61
C GLU A 157 -0.05 -6.86 1.88
N MET A 158 0.52 -7.93 1.33
CA MET A 158 1.96 -7.99 1.10
C MET A 158 2.31 -7.25 -0.19
N GLY A 159 3.06 -6.16 -0.10
CA GLY A 159 3.63 -5.47 -1.25
C GLY A 159 4.99 -6.07 -1.63
N MET A 160 5.17 -6.50 -2.87
CA MET A 160 6.46 -6.98 -3.39
C MET A 160 7.06 -5.96 -4.35
N TYR A 161 8.31 -5.58 -4.12
CA TYR A 161 9.11 -4.85 -5.10
C TYR A 161 9.95 -5.82 -5.94
N ALA A 162 9.93 -5.63 -7.25
CA ALA A 162 10.73 -6.41 -8.18
C ALA A 162 11.35 -5.52 -9.28
N ASP A 163 12.51 -5.96 -9.79
CA ASP A 163 13.03 -5.43 -11.05
C ASP A 163 12.27 -6.06 -12.23
N ILE A 164 12.00 -5.27 -13.28
CA ILE A 164 11.37 -5.75 -14.50
C ILE A 164 12.45 -6.11 -15.52
N VAL A 165 12.37 -7.30 -16.10
CA VAL A 165 13.24 -7.73 -17.19
C VAL A 165 12.41 -7.83 -18.47
N TYR A 166 12.72 -6.97 -19.42
CA TYR A 166 12.11 -6.97 -20.76
C TYR A 166 12.87 -7.87 -21.72
N SER A 167 12.19 -8.35 -22.76
CA SER A 167 12.83 -9.01 -23.88
C SER A 167 13.81 -8.08 -24.61
N ALA A 168 14.78 -8.65 -25.30
CA ALA A 168 15.83 -7.88 -25.99
C ALA A 168 15.28 -6.88 -27.03
N ASP A 169 14.12 -7.17 -27.61
CA ASP A 169 13.41 -6.29 -28.55
C ASP A 169 12.41 -5.34 -27.86
N GLY A 170 12.27 -5.41 -26.53
CA GLY A 170 11.32 -4.62 -25.76
C GLY A 170 9.85 -4.93 -26.05
N SER A 171 9.55 -6.06 -26.70
CA SER A 171 8.19 -6.43 -27.09
C SER A 171 7.33 -7.00 -25.96
N LYS A 172 7.96 -7.48 -24.87
CA LYS A 172 7.27 -8.04 -23.71
C LYS A 172 8.10 -7.98 -22.43
N VAL A 173 7.46 -8.22 -21.28
CA VAL A 173 8.14 -8.58 -20.03
C VAL A 173 8.47 -10.07 -20.07
N GLU A 174 9.71 -10.44 -19.75
CA GLU A 174 10.15 -11.83 -19.67
C GLU A 174 10.10 -12.39 -18.25
N ARG A 175 10.46 -11.59 -17.25
CA ARG A 175 10.44 -12.01 -15.84
C ARG A 175 10.46 -10.83 -14.88
N LEU A 176 10.08 -11.10 -13.64
CA LEU A 176 10.22 -10.20 -12.50
C LEU A 176 11.28 -10.74 -11.53
N VAL A 177 12.07 -9.86 -10.92
CA VAL A 177 13.12 -10.22 -9.95
C VAL A 177 12.84 -9.62 -8.59
N PRO A 178 12.27 -10.38 -7.64
CA PRO A 178 11.93 -9.87 -6.31
C PRO A 178 13.16 -9.36 -5.56
N ARG A 179 13.02 -8.22 -4.85
CA ARG A 179 14.10 -7.63 -4.04
C ARG A 179 13.70 -7.33 -2.60
N LYS A 180 12.44 -7.00 -2.35
CA LYS A 180 11.96 -6.68 -1.01
C LYS A 180 10.45 -6.82 -0.89
N VAL A 181 10.00 -6.98 0.34
CA VAL A 181 8.59 -7.02 0.74
C VAL A 181 8.29 -5.92 1.75
N ALA A 182 7.17 -5.22 1.57
CA ALA A 182 6.66 -4.18 2.44
C ALA A 182 5.23 -4.51 2.90
N ALA A 183 4.85 -4.09 4.10
CA ALA A 183 3.44 -3.98 4.46
C ALA A 183 2.78 -2.94 3.56
N PHE A 184 1.64 -3.29 2.96
CA PHE A 184 0.93 -2.47 2.00
C PHE A 184 -0.55 -2.41 2.39
N ASN A 185 -1.19 -1.27 2.13
CA ASN A 185 -2.62 -1.09 2.35
C ASN A 185 -3.27 -0.65 1.04
N ASP A 186 -3.90 -1.60 0.34
CA ASP A 186 -4.50 -1.37 -0.97
C ASP A 186 -5.96 -0.91 -0.85
N CYS A 187 -6.17 0.16 -0.06
CA CYS A 187 -7.50 0.61 0.36
C CYS A 187 -8.49 0.70 -0.81
N SER A 188 -9.76 0.47 -0.48
CA SER A 188 -10.82 0.38 -1.48
C SER A 188 -12.11 1.03 -1.00
N ILE A 189 -12.83 1.63 -1.95
CA ILE A 189 -14.18 2.14 -1.78
C ILE A 189 -15.16 1.07 -2.25
N ARG A 190 -15.93 0.47 -1.33
CA ARG A 190 -16.87 -0.61 -1.72
C ARG A 190 -18.11 -0.10 -2.44
N LYS A 191 -18.57 1.11 -2.10
CA LYS A 191 -19.74 1.72 -2.72
C LYS A 191 -19.33 3.01 -3.41
N LEU A 192 -19.15 2.95 -4.73
CA LEU A 192 -18.83 4.10 -5.56
C LEU A 192 -19.73 4.07 -6.80
N ASP A 193 -20.69 4.99 -6.86
CA ASP A 193 -21.62 5.10 -7.99
C ASP A 193 -20.86 5.55 -9.25
N GLY A 194 -21.13 4.89 -10.39
CA GLY A 194 -20.49 5.20 -11.67
C GLY A 194 -19.04 4.70 -11.81
N ALA A 195 -18.59 3.81 -10.93
CA ALA A 195 -17.30 3.15 -11.09
C ALA A 195 -17.42 1.94 -12.05
N ASP A 196 -16.95 2.11 -13.28
CA ASP A 196 -16.95 1.05 -14.30
C ASP A 196 -15.77 0.08 -14.09
N LYS A 197 -14.62 0.60 -13.64
CA LYS A 197 -13.38 -0.17 -13.45
C LYS A 197 -13.04 -0.34 -11.97
N LEU A 198 -12.40 -1.46 -11.61
CA LEU A 198 -11.93 -1.67 -10.22
C LEU A 198 -10.88 -0.63 -9.82
N SER A 199 -10.03 -0.21 -10.75
CA SER A 199 -9.00 0.81 -10.54
C SER A 199 -9.58 2.12 -9.97
N MET A 200 -10.81 2.49 -10.34
CA MET A 200 -11.49 3.70 -9.85
C MET A 200 -11.86 3.62 -8.37
N LYS A 201 -12.21 2.42 -7.89
CA LYS A 201 -12.50 2.17 -6.46
C LYS A 201 -11.22 2.11 -5.62
N LYS A 202 -10.09 1.80 -6.27
CA LYS A 202 -8.78 1.58 -5.65
C LYS A 202 -7.92 2.84 -5.64
N ASN A 203 -8.05 3.71 -6.62
CA ASN A 203 -7.28 4.94 -6.73
C ASN A 203 -8.23 6.12 -6.91
N TRP A 204 -8.55 6.80 -5.80
CA TRP A 204 -9.38 8.00 -5.79
C TRP A 204 -8.57 9.30 -5.72
N GLY A 205 -7.27 9.24 -6.03
CA GLY A 205 -6.38 10.41 -6.07
C GLY A 205 -5.21 10.30 -5.11
N SER A 206 -4.77 11.45 -4.59
CA SER A 206 -3.62 11.53 -3.69
C SER A 206 -3.82 10.65 -2.46
N SER A 207 -2.75 9.93 -2.10
CA SER A 207 -2.66 9.19 -0.84
C SER A 207 -3.85 8.26 -0.60
N SER A 208 -4.31 7.53 -1.61
CA SER A 208 -5.39 6.53 -1.48
C SER A 208 -4.92 5.15 -1.01
N LYS A 209 -3.60 4.94 -0.82
CA LYS A 209 -2.94 3.66 -0.51
C LYS A 209 -1.81 3.82 0.48
N GLY A 210 -1.45 2.73 1.16
CA GLY A 210 -0.36 2.69 2.13
C GLY A 210 0.81 1.82 1.72
N ILE A 211 2.03 2.26 2.03
CA ILE A 211 3.21 1.41 2.03
C ILE A 211 4.09 1.71 3.24
N SER A 212 4.63 0.64 3.84
CA SER A 212 5.61 0.76 4.92
C SER A 212 6.96 1.24 4.40
N ILE A 213 7.65 2.02 5.23
CA ILE A 213 8.99 2.53 4.94
C ILE A 213 10.02 1.43 5.08
N ARG A 214 9.86 0.62 6.13
CA ARG A 214 10.69 -0.57 6.35
C ARG A 214 10.18 -1.71 5.51
N SER A 215 11.13 -2.45 4.95
CA SER A 215 10.87 -3.63 4.14
C SER A 215 11.78 -4.76 4.54
N PHE A 216 11.35 -6.01 4.35
CA PHE A 216 12.25 -7.15 4.39
C PHE A 216 12.96 -7.29 3.05
N PRO A 217 14.31 -7.32 3.01
CA PRO A 217 15.04 -7.68 1.81
C PRO A 217 14.79 -9.17 1.50
N ILE A 218 14.52 -9.47 0.23
CA ILE A 218 14.33 -10.84 -0.25
C ILE A 218 15.11 -11.04 -1.55
N THR A 219 15.48 -12.28 -1.85
CA THR A 219 16.16 -12.62 -3.10
C THR A 219 15.35 -13.58 -3.97
N SER A 220 14.28 -14.15 -3.42
CA SER A 220 13.38 -15.08 -4.10
C SER A 220 12.05 -15.16 -3.34
N LEU A 221 11.00 -15.64 -4.04
CA LEU A 221 9.75 -16.11 -3.45
C LEU A 221 9.67 -17.65 -3.41
N ASP A 222 10.78 -18.35 -3.64
CA ASP A 222 10.81 -19.81 -3.61
C ASP A 222 10.39 -20.36 -2.24
N PRO A 223 9.77 -21.56 -2.21
CA PRO A 223 9.50 -22.26 -0.96
C PRO A 223 10.76 -22.42 -0.10
N GLY A 224 10.61 -22.25 1.21
CA GLY A 224 11.68 -22.31 2.21
C GLY A 224 12.45 -21.01 2.41
N THR A 225 12.12 -19.93 1.69
CA THR A 225 12.71 -18.60 1.90
C THR A 225 12.03 -17.84 3.05
N LEU A 226 12.51 -16.62 3.34
CA LEU A 226 11.90 -15.74 4.36
C LEU A 226 10.39 -15.52 4.11
N VAL A 227 9.94 -15.53 2.86
CA VAL A 227 8.55 -15.15 2.55
C VAL A 227 7.54 -16.19 3.04
N ASP A 228 7.93 -17.48 3.09
CA ASP A 228 7.07 -18.57 3.58
C ASP A 228 6.68 -18.42 5.06
N GLN A 229 7.51 -17.73 5.85
CA GLN A 229 7.31 -17.47 7.28
C GLN A 229 6.71 -16.09 7.56
N LEU A 230 6.43 -15.29 6.52
CA LEU A 230 5.81 -13.98 6.70
C LEU A 230 4.29 -14.13 6.82
N VAL A 231 3.73 -13.44 7.82
CA VAL A 231 2.30 -13.41 8.10
C VAL A 231 1.82 -11.98 8.12
N LEU A 232 0.75 -11.73 7.38
CA LEU A 232 0.07 -10.45 7.27
C LEU A 232 -1.08 -10.38 8.28
N THR A 233 -1.26 -9.22 8.91
CA THR A 233 -2.42 -8.94 9.78
C THR A 233 -2.70 -7.44 9.83
N SER A 234 -3.86 -7.04 10.33
CA SER A 234 -4.22 -5.62 10.43
C SER A 234 -5.13 -5.29 11.59
N TYR A 235 -5.05 -4.03 12.00
CA TYR A 235 -5.79 -3.46 13.11
C TYR A 235 -6.33 -2.09 12.74
N ILE A 236 -7.45 -1.71 13.35
CA ILE A 236 -8.02 -0.36 13.27
C ILE A 236 -8.14 0.21 14.67
N LYS A 237 -7.94 1.51 14.79
CA LYS A 237 -8.25 2.30 15.99
C LYS A 237 -9.23 3.39 15.58
N SER A 238 -10.40 3.38 16.21
CA SER A 238 -11.46 4.35 15.91
C SER A 238 -11.07 5.76 16.34
N GLY A 239 -11.28 6.72 15.46
CA GLY A 239 -10.98 8.12 15.66
C GLY A 239 -11.91 8.83 16.65
N PRO A 240 -11.62 10.10 16.98
CA PRO A 240 -12.41 10.88 17.91
C PRO A 240 -13.85 11.16 17.41
N ASN A 241 -14.06 11.14 16.10
CA ASN A 241 -15.36 11.43 15.49
C ASN A 241 -16.05 10.18 14.96
N HIS A 242 -15.48 8.99 15.17
CA HIS A 242 -16.04 7.74 14.70
C HIS A 242 -17.41 7.51 15.35
N VAL A 243 -18.45 7.42 14.53
CA VAL A 243 -19.79 7.05 14.98
C VAL A 243 -19.87 5.54 14.99
N ASN A 244 -19.92 4.96 16.19
CA ASN A 244 -20.02 3.51 16.38
C ASN A 244 -21.32 2.98 15.74
N ASP A 245 -21.19 2.12 14.72
CA ASP A 245 -22.35 1.42 14.13
C ASP A 245 -22.73 0.12 14.87
N ALA A 246 -22.06 -0.19 15.98
CA ALA A 246 -22.52 -1.18 16.94
C ALA A 246 -22.04 -0.85 18.35
N ILE A 247 -22.87 -1.21 19.33
CA ILE A 247 -22.71 -1.02 20.79
C ILE A 247 -21.42 -1.66 21.38
N THR A 248 -20.53 -2.23 20.57
CA THR A 248 -19.54 -3.23 21.00
C THR A 248 -18.08 -2.78 21.05
N THR A 249 -17.70 -1.65 20.45
CA THR A 249 -16.29 -1.20 20.44
C THR A 249 -16.15 0.14 21.18
N PRO A 250 -15.40 0.21 22.30
CA PRO A 250 -15.10 1.47 22.95
C PRO A 250 -14.36 2.42 22.01
N LYS A 251 -14.69 3.71 22.07
CA LYS A 251 -13.99 4.75 21.31
C LYS A 251 -12.50 4.73 21.62
N GLY A 252 -11.66 4.72 20.58
CA GLY A 252 -10.20 4.61 20.72
C GLY A 252 -9.67 3.19 20.99
N ALA A 253 -10.53 2.16 21.01
CA ALA A 253 -10.08 0.78 21.10
C ALA A 253 -9.37 0.37 19.80
N ILE A 254 -8.31 -0.43 19.95
CA ILE A 254 -7.63 -1.10 18.84
C ILE A 254 -8.31 -2.44 18.63
N VAL A 255 -8.79 -2.69 17.41
CA VAL A 255 -9.51 -3.92 17.04
C VAL A 255 -8.81 -4.59 15.86
N LYS A 256 -8.64 -5.91 15.93
CA LYS A 256 -8.11 -6.70 14.83
C LYS A 256 -9.10 -6.70 13.65
N TYR A 257 -8.63 -6.26 12.49
CA TYR A 257 -9.47 -6.02 11.31
C TYR A 257 -9.39 -7.15 10.28
N SER A 258 -8.23 -7.77 10.13
CA SER A 258 -8.06 -8.96 9.28
C SER A 258 -7.62 -10.16 10.09
N GLU A 259 -7.95 -11.35 9.58
CA GLU A 259 -7.35 -12.59 10.05
C GLU A 259 -5.84 -12.61 9.77
N ASP A 260 -5.12 -13.48 10.47
CA ASP A 260 -3.72 -13.71 10.16
C ASP A 260 -3.62 -14.47 8.83
N ALA A 261 -2.90 -13.88 7.88
CA ALA A 261 -2.78 -14.37 6.51
C ALA A 261 -1.31 -14.72 6.22
N PRO A 262 -0.88 -15.97 6.46
CA PRO A 262 0.43 -16.43 6.05
C PRO A 262 0.57 -16.37 4.53
N ALA A 263 1.69 -15.84 4.03
CA ALA A 263 1.90 -15.66 2.59
C ALA A 263 1.83 -16.98 1.81
N ARG A 264 2.31 -18.07 2.42
CA ARG A 264 2.24 -19.45 1.90
C ARG A 264 0.81 -19.97 1.66
N ASN A 265 -0.21 -19.33 2.24
CA ASN A 265 -1.61 -19.72 2.08
C ASN A 265 -2.33 -18.95 0.96
N TYR A 266 -1.63 -18.07 0.23
CA TYR A 266 -2.20 -17.38 -0.91
C TYR A 266 -2.55 -18.39 -2.01
N MET A 267 -3.61 -18.12 -2.77
CA MET A 267 -4.10 -19.04 -3.82
C MET A 267 -3.01 -19.35 -4.84
N LEU A 268 -2.27 -18.32 -5.26
CA LEU A 268 -1.09 -18.44 -6.07
C LEU A 268 0.06 -17.68 -5.40
N PHE A 269 1.19 -18.36 -5.20
CA PHE A 269 2.37 -17.79 -4.56
C PHE A 269 3.67 -18.29 -5.19
N GLY A 270 4.78 -17.69 -4.79
CA GLY A 270 6.11 -18.09 -5.24
C GLY A 270 6.35 -17.88 -6.73
N PRO A 271 7.17 -18.73 -7.38
CA PRO A 271 7.46 -18.64 -8.81
C PRO A 271 6.21 -18.66 -9.70
N ALA A 272 5.21 -19.47 -9.34
CA ALA A 272 3.97 -19.57 -10.11
C ALA A 272 3.20 -18.24 -10.14
N LEU A 273 3.23 -17.47 -9.05
CA LEU A 273 2.64 -16.12 -9.03
C LEU A 273 3.40 -15.15 -9.92
N LEU A 274 4.74 -15.20 -9.91
CA LEU A 274 5.57 -14.33 -10.76
C LEU A 274 5.32 -14.61 -12.25
N ASP A 275 5.28 -15.87 -12.64
CA ASP A 275 5.00 -16.29 -14.02
C ASP A 275 3.60 -15.85 -14.45
N TRP A 276 2.61 -16.01 -13.56
CA TRP A 276 1.24 -15.56 -13.82
C TRP A 276 1.14 -14.03 -13.95
N ILE A 277 1.82 -13.25 -13.08
CA ILE A 277 1.85 -11.78 -13.20
C ILE A 277 2.47 -11.38 -14.55
N VAL A 278 3.57 -12.00 -14.98
CA VAL A 278 4.22 -11.71 -16.26
C VAL A 278 3.29 -12.03 -17.44
N ASP A 279 2.61 -13.17 -17.39
CA ASP A 279 1.60 -13.54 -18.40
C ASP A 279 0.48 -12.50 -18.47
N ARG A 280 -0.10 -12.12 -17.32
CA ARG A 280 -1.16 -11.10 -17.26
C ARG A 280 -0.67 -9.73 -17.73
N ILE A 281 0.56 -9.32 -17.38
CA ILE A 281 1.14 -8.05 -17.87
C ILE A 281 1.09 -8.01 -19.40
N ASN A 282 1.55 -9.09 -20.04
CA ASN A 282 1.71 -9.16 -21.49
C ASN A 282 0.40 -9.36 -22.25
N PHE A 283 -0.56 -10.10 -21.67
CA PHE A 283 -1.70 -10.64 -22.41
C PHE A 283 -3.08 -10.34 -21.82
N GLN A 284 -3.19 -9.65 -20.68
CA GLN A 284 -4.51 -9.23 -20.19
C GLN A 284 -5.17 -8.25 -21.17
N GLU A 285 -6.37 -8.59 -21.60
CA GLU A 285 -7.18 -7.80 -22.52
C GLU A 285 -8.05 -6.77 -21.78
N ASP A 286 -8.53 -5.76 -22.51
CA ASP A 286 -9.52 -4.81 -21.99
C ASP A 286 -10.88 -5.49 -21.88
N THR A 287 -11.53 -5.36 -20.73
CA THR A 287 -12.90 -5.84 -20.46
C THR A 287 -13.72 -4.74 -19.81
N ASP A 288 -14.96 -4.97 -19.41
CA ASP A 288 -15.69 -3.93 -18.65
C ASP A 288 -15.02 -3.59 -17.31
N LYS A 289 -14.32 -4.56 -16.69
CA LYS A 289 -13.74 -4.45 -15.33
C LYS A 289 -12.23 -4.21 -15.31
N TRP A 290 -11.51 -4.71 -16.32
CA TRP A 290 -10.04 -4.80 -16.33
C TRP A 290 -9.44 -4.01 -17.49
N GLU A 291 -8.24 -3.46 -17.28
CA GLU A 291 -7.48 -2.75 -18.31
C GLU A 291 -6.26 -3.56 -18.79
N PRO A 292 -5.79 -3.37 -20.04
CA PRO A 292 -4.54 -3.95 -20.50
C PRO A 292 -3.34 -3.25 -19.84
N VAL A 293 -2.30 -4.01 -19.45
CA VAL A 293 -1.18 -3.49 -18.65
C VAL A 293 0.04 -3.11 -19.49
N PHE A 294 0.55 -4.02 -20.33
CA PHE A 294 1.77 -3.74 -21.10
C PHE A 294 1.70 -2.49 -22.00
N PRO A 295 0.57 -2.17 -22.67
CA PRO A 295 0.43 -0.91 -23.40
C PRO A 295 0.63 0.34 -22.53
N VAL A 296 0.19 0.30 -21.27
CA VAL A 296 0.38 1.40 -20.30
C VAL A 296 1.84 1.48 -19.88
N MET A 297 2.50 0.34 -19.63
CA MET A 297 3.94 0.31 -19.34
C MET A 297 4.79 0.89 -20.47
N LYS A 298 4.41 0.67 -21.74
CA LYS A 298 5.09 1.29 -22.90
C LYS A 298 4.91 2.81 -22.92
N LYS A 299 3.69 3.30 -22.66
CA LYS A 299 3.42 4.76 -22.53
C LYS A 299 4.17 5.37 -21.35
N SER A 300 4.50 4.57 -20.36
CA SER A 300 5.28 4.89 -19.17
C SER A 300 6.80 4.70 -19.36
N GLU A 301 7.27 4.62 -20.61
CA GLU A 301 8.70 4.49 -20.96
C GLU A 301 9.43 3.31 -20.34
N TYR A 302 8.76 2.15 -20.30
CA TYR A 302 9.36 0.90 -19.85
C TYR A 302 9.96 1.04 -18.42
N PRO A 303 9.10 1.14 -17.39
CA PRO A 303 9.51 1.18 -16.00
C PRO A 303 10.51 0.06 -15.67
N THR A 304 11.56 0.36 -14.91
CA THR A 304 12.60 -0.63 -14.60
C THR A 304 12.26 -1.47 -13.38
N SER A 305 11.25 -1.07 -12.62
CA SER A 305 10.84 -1.73 -11.39
C SER A 305 9.33 -1.65 -11.19
N ILE A 306 8.82 -2.48 -10.31
CA ILE A 306 7.40 -2.59 -10.00
C ILE A 306 7.17 -2.87 -8.52
N TRP A 307 6.18 -2.22 -7.93
CA TRP A 307 5.52 -2.67 -6.71
C TRP A 307 4.24 -3.41 -7.07
N VAL A 308 4.11 -4.62 -6.54
CA VAL A 308 2.91 -5.45 -6.71
C VAL A 308 2.25 -5.64 -5.34
N ALA A 309 1.01 -5.19 -5.19
CA ALA A 309 0.15 -5.53 -4.07
C ALA A 309 -0.42 -6.93 -4.35
N LEU A 310 -0.02 -7.93 -3.54
CA LEU A 310 -0.17 -9.35 -3.88
C LEU A 310 -1.56 -9.94 -3.56
N GLY A 311 -2.48 -9.15 -3.03
CA GLY A 311 -3.82 -9.55 -2.63
C GLY A 311 -4.06 -9.47 -1.13
N ALA A 312 -5.26 -9.04 -0.76
CA ALA A 312 -5.62 -8.75 0.61
C ALA A 312 -6.00 -9.98 1.45
N GLY A 313 -5.66 -9.93 2.74
CA GLY A 313 -6.07 -10.93 3.72
C GLY A 313 -7.59 -10.95 3.96
N GLU A 314 -8.11 -12.04 4.49
CA GLU A 314 -9.52 -12.15 4.89
C GLU A 314 -9.84 -11.21 6.05
N TYR A 315 -11.05 -10.66 6.06
CA TYR A 315 -11.53 -9.86 7.18
C TYR A 315 -11.93 -10.73 8.36
N THR A 316 -11.75 -10.21 9.58
CA THR A 316 -12.45 -10.76 10.75
C THR A 316 -13.96 -10.55 10.59
N GLU A 317 -14.78 -11.25 11.39
CA GLU A 317 -16.23 -11.02 11.38
C GLU A 317 -16.59 -9.55 11.65
N TRP A 318 -15.81 -8.90 12.53
CA TRP A 318 -15.95 -7.47 12.79
C TRP A 318 -15.51 -6.65 11.57
N GLY A 319 -14.33 -6.94 11.00
CA GLY A 319 -13.79 -6.18 9.87
C GLY A 319 -14.66 -6.20 8.63
N GLN A 320 -15.35 -7.32 8.36
CA GLN A 320 -16.27 -7.44 7.23
C GLN A 320 -17.50 -6.51 7.35
N LYS A 321 -17.88 -6.15 8.58
CA LYS A 321 -19.12 -5.38 8.87
C LYS A 321 -18.86 -3.91 9.22
N ASN A 322 -17.59 -3.50 9.36
CA ASN A 322 -17.22 -2.17 9.82
C ASN A 322 -16.32 -1.47 8.80
N PHE A 323 -16.58 -0.18 8.61
CA PHE A 323 -15.95 0.66 7.59
C PHE A 323 -15.24 1.84 8.24
N LEU A 324 -14.16 2.28 7.61
CA LEU A 324 -13.40 3.44 8.06
C LEU A 324 -14.22 4.72 7.97
N GLN A 325 -13.93 5.65 8.87
CA GLN A 325 -14.42 7.02 8.88
C GLN A 325 -13.24 8.01 8.96
N PRO A 326 -13.43 9.29 8.59
CA PRO A 326 -12.42 10.31 8.82
C PRO A 326 -11.99 10.38 10.29
N GLY A 327 -10.68 10.40 10.51
CA GLY A 327 -10.02 10.38 11.82
C GLY A 327 -9.68 8.97 12.32
N ASP A 328 -10.13 7.91 11.66
CA ASP A 328 -9.70 6.55 11.99
C ASP A 328 -8.23 6.32 11.66
N GLU A 329 -7.64 5.36 12.37
CA GLU A 329 -6.27 4.92 12.15
C GLU A 329 -6.27 3.44 11.74
N SER A 330 -5.44 3.08 10.77
CA SER A 330 -5.18 1.68 10.40
C SER A 330 -3.72 1.32 10.64
N LEU A 331 -3.49 0.06 10.97
CA LEU A 331 -2.17 -0.52 11.08
C LEU A 331 -2.15 -1.83 10.31
N VAL A 332 -1.34 -1.91 9.26
CA VAL A 332 -1.07 -3.16 8.54
C VAL A 332 0.31 -3.65 8.94
N ILE A 333 0.40 -4.90 9.38
CA ILE A 333 1.60 -5.52 9.92
C ILE A 333 1.97 -6.74 9.07
N ILE A 334 3.25 -6.89 8.76
CA ILE A 334 3.84 -8.15 8.35
C ILE A 334 4.90 -8.55 9.37
N TYR A 335 4.76 -9.77 9.91
CA TYR A 335 5.69 -10.29 10.91
C TYR A 335 6.27 -11.64 10.49
N ASP A 336 7.48 -11.91 10.99
CA ASP A 336 8.15 -13.20 10.88
C ASP A 336 7.61 -14.15 11.96
N GLU A 337 6.83 -15.16 11.57
CA GLU A 337 6.19 -16.09 12.52
C GLU A 337 7.19 -16.94 13.31
N LYS A 338 8.45 -17.09 12.84
CA LYS A 338 9.48 -17.78 13.64
C LYS A 338 9.92 -16.97 14.84
N LYS A 339 9.88 -15.64 14.72
CA LYS A 339 10.16 -14.71 15.82
C LYS A 339 8.90 -14.43 16.64
N TYR A 340 7.75 -14.43 15.98
CA TYR A 340 6.43 -14.13 16.53
C TYR A 340 5.45 -15.30 16.32
N PRO A 341 5.63 -16.45 16.99
CA PRO A 341 4.83 -17.65 16.76
C PRO A 341 3.34 -17.50 17.14
N ASN A 342 3.02 -16.49 17.96
CA ASN A 342 1.66 -16.15 18.36
C ASN A 342 1.20 -14.79 17.80
N GLY A 343 1.91 -14.27 16.79
CA GLY A 343 1.75 -12.91 16.31
C GLY A 343 2.30 -11.83 17.26
N PRO A 344 2.21 -10.55 16.87
CA PRO A 344 2.56 -9.43 17.72
C PRO A 344 1.61 -9.35 18.93
N SER A 345 2.17 -9.07 20.10
CA SER A 345 1.38 -8.88 21.33
C SER A 345 0.53 -7.60 21.26
N GLU A 346 -0.52 -7.52 22.08
CA GLU A 346 -1.35 -6.30 22.18
C GLU A 346 -0.51 -5.04 22.52
N LEU A 347 0.53 -5.20 23.36
CA LEU A 347 1.45 -4.11 23.70
C LEU A 347 2.29 -3.66 22.51
N GLU A 348 2.74 -4.58 21.66
CA GLU A 348 3.48 -4.25 20.45
C GLU A 348 2.59 -3.60 19.40
N VAL A 349 1.35 -4.09 19.25
CA VAL A 349 0.35 -3.46 18.37
C VAL A 349 0.03 -2.04 18.84
N ALA A 350 -0.17 -1.83 20.15
CA ALA A 350 -0.39 -0.51 20.72
C ALA A 350 0.83 0.41 20.50
N ALA A 351 2.05 -0.09 20.73
CA ALA A 351 3.26 0.67 20.46
C ALA A 351 3.38 1.06 18.97
N LEU A 352 3.06 0.16 18.05
CA LEU A 352 3.06 0.45 16.62
C LEU A 352 1.99 1.49 16.22
N MET A 353 0.80 1.45 16.84
CA MET A 353 -0.24 2.47 16.67
C MET A 353 0.20 3.84 17.21
N ASP A 354 0.97 3.86 18.29
CA ASP A 354 1.56 5.08 18.85
C ASP A 354 2.88 5.48 18.14
N GLU A 355 3.10 4.96 16.92
CA GLU A 355 4.24 5.25 16.04
C GLU A 355 5.64 4.92 16.62
N TYR A 356 5.72 4.04 17.62
CA TYR A 356 7.00 3.52 18.08
C TYR A 356 7.67 2.67 16.99
N PRO A 357 9.01 2.68 16.89
CA PRO A 357 9.72 1.88 15.90
C PRO A 357 9.37 0.39 16.01
N ALA A 358 9.04 -0.23 14.87
CA ALA A 358 8.78 -1.66 14.84
C ALA A 358 9.98 -2.46 15.37
N PRO A 359 9.77 -3.53 16.15
CA PRO A 359 10.86 -4.40 16.56
C PRO A 359 11.47 -5.15 15.36
N ASP A 360 12.57 -5.86 15.61
CA ASP A 360 13.13 -6.78 14.61
C ASP A 360 12.14 -7.91 14.33
N GLY A 361 11.98 -8.30 13.06
CA GLY A 361 10.98 -9.28 12.64
C GLY A 361 9.59 -8.73 12.38
N ILE A 362 9.38 -7.40 12.51
CA ILE A 362 8.14 -6.73 12.12
C ILE A 362 8.43 -5.60 11.13
N ILE A 363 7.58 -5.49 10.11
CA ILE A 363 7.38 -4.26 9.32
C ILE A 363 5.91 -3.89 9.39
N ALA A 364 5.63 -2.59 9.42
CA ALA A 364 4.26 -2.11 9.52
C ALA A 364 4.08 -0.77 8.82
N VAL A 365 2.85 -0.51 8.38
CA VAL A 365 2.41 0.81 7.95
C VAL A 365 1.23 1.22 8.81
N HIS A 366 1.41 2.32 9.52
CA HIS A 366 0.38 2.99 10.31
C HIS A 366 -0.11 4.21 9.53
N GLN A 367 -1.42 4.41 9.44
CA GLN A 367 -2.01 5.47 8.65
C GLN A 367 -3.23 6.07 9.32
N THR A 368 -3.32 7.40 9.30
CA THR A 368 -4.53 8.14 9.67
C THR A 368 -5.32 8.52 8.43
N PHE A 369 -6.63 8.34 8.47
CA PHE A 369 -7.55 8.74 7.40
C PHE A 369 -8.05 10.15 7.65
N VAL A 370 -7.84 11.09 6.72
CA VAL A 370 -8.15 12.53 6.91
C VAL A 370 -9.18 13.07 5.94
#